data_AF-A0A412WQ07-F1
#
_entry.id   AF-A0A412WQ07-F1
#
_cell.length_a   1.000
_cell.length_b   1.000
_cell.length_c   1.000
_cell.angle_alpha   90.00
_cell.angle_beta   90.00
_cell.angle_gamma   90.00
#
_symmetry.space_group_name_H-M   'P 1'
#
loop_
_entity.id
_entity.type
_entity.pdbx_description
1 polymer ?
#
loop_
_entity_poly.entity_id
_entity_poly.type
_entity_poly.pdbx_seq_one_letter_code
_entity_poly.pdbx_strand_id
1 'polypeptide(L)'
;MKTIQLTKQSSENEVKDYFKAVLKLAKSKEEFPVNLEDVWPLVYTKKSDAVEALRRDFIEKEDFVSLRQNPQPDSQWINPNPKIDYFISVSCLEYFIVKKVRPVFEVYRKVFHKAAENISLNPTPTRIKTSLEWVKGVREILNLNDSSTLFMLKQVGDPLGLPTPDYTHSKGQLLAPTVLLQQHGVQISTREFNQKMIGAGFIKELQRPSSNGKIKYFKSLTEKAAGFGENQINPSNPKETQPLYYADKFEDLLKQLEIVFS
;
A
#
# COMPACT_ATOMS: atom_id res chain seq x y z
N MET A 1 -5.75 10.58 -35.13
CA MET A 1 -6.07 11.56 -34.06
C MET A 1 -5.81 12.96 -34.62
N LYS A 2 -6.62 13.97 -34.30
CA LYS A 2 -6.30 15.36 -34.71
C LYS A 2 -4.92 15.71 -34.14
N THR A 3 -3.98 16.02 -35.02
CA THR A 3 -2.61 16.44 -34.72
C THR A 3 -2.69 17.84 -34.12
N ILE A 4 -2.92 17.92 -32.80
CA ILE A 4 -2.93 19.19 -32.08
C ILE A 4 -1.49 19.44 -31.65
N GLN A 5 -0.86 20.40 -32.30
CA GLN A 5 0.44 20.90 -31.87
C GLN A 5 0.23 21.91 -30.74
N LEU A 6 0.78 21.60 -29.57
CA LEU A 6 0.77 22.48 -28.42
C LEU A 6 1.83 23.57 -28.60
N THR A 7 1.39 24.81 -28.41
CA THR A 7 2.25 26.00 -28.48
C THR A 7 2.11 26.81 -27.20
N LYS A 8 2.92 27.85 -27.03
CA LYS A 8 2.82 28.77 -25.89
C LYS A 8 1.46 29.49 -25.79
N GLN A 9 0.67 29.49 -26.85
CA GLN A 9 -0.67 30.09 -26.90
C GLN A 9 -1.79 29.06 -26.66
N SER A 10 -1.48 27.77 -26.59
CA SER A 10 -2.48 26.73 -26.35
C SER A 10 -3.16 26.93 -25.00
N SER A 11 -4.48 26.74 -25.00
CA SER A 11 -5.31 26.88 -23.81
C SER A 11 -5.08 25.75 -22.81
N GLU A 12 -5.41 25.99 -21.53
CA GLU A 12 -5.31 24.96 -20.48
C GLU A 12 -6.10 23.69 -20.85
N ASN A 13 -7.26 23.85 -21.50
CA ASN A 13 -8.12 22.74 -21.90
C ASN A 13 -7.49 21.88 -23.01
N GLU A 14 -6.84 22.49 -24.00
CA GLU A 14 -6.17 21.76 -25.08
C GLU A 14 -4.99 20.94 -24.55
N VAL A 15 -4.16 21.53 -23.68
CA VAL A 15 -3.05 20.83 -23.02
C VAL A 15 -3.58 19.68 -22.18
N LYS A 16 -4.67 19.90 -21.45
CA LYS A 16 -5.31 18.89 -20.59
C LYS A 16 -5.87 17.72 -21.40
N ASP A 17 -6.54 17.99 -22.52
CA ASP A 17 -7.13 16.94 -23.35
C ASP A 17 -6.05 16.13 -24.08
N TYR A 18 -4.97 16.77 -24.50
CA TYR A 18 -3.78 16.08 -25.01
C TYR A 18 -3.19 15.14 -23.96
N PHE A 19 -2.94 15.63 -22.74
CA PHE A 19 -2.41 14.80 -21.66
C PHE A 19 -3.32 13.65 -21.25
N LYS A 20 -4.65 13.80 -21.30
CA LYS A 20 -5.57 12.67 -21.11
C LYS A 20 -5.43 11.62 -22.20
N ALA A 21 -5.22 12.02 -23.45
CA ALA A 21 -5.01 11.10 -24.56
C ALA A 21 -3.69 10.33 -24.36
N VAL A 22 -2.60 11.02 -24.02
CA VAL A 22 -1.31 10.40 -23.68
C VAL A 22 -1.45 9.42 -22.51
N LEU A 23 -2.17 9.80 -21.45
CA LEU A 23 -2.43 8.91 -20.31
C LEU A 23 -3.19 7.64 -20.72
N LYS A 24 -4.11 7.74 -21.69
CA LYS A 24 -4.84 6.58 -22.22
C LYS A 24 -3.91 5.64 -23.01
N LEU A 25 -3.04 6.20 -23.84
CA LEU A 25 -2.05 5.45 -24.63
C LEU A 25 -1.01 4.75 -23.74
N ALA A 26 -0.52 5.45 -22.71
CA ALA A 26 0.38 4.87 -21.72
C ALA A 26 -0.27 3.67 -20.98
N LYS A 27 -1.57 3.77 -20.64
CA LYS A 27 -2.32 2.66 -20.02
C LYS A 27 -2.50 1.46 -20.95
N SER A 28 -2.50 1.66 -22.27
CA SER A 28 -2.50 0.57 -23.25
C SER A 28 -1.13 -0.05 -23.52
N LYS A 29 -0.13 0.19 -22.64
CA LYS A 29 1.25 -0.31 -22.73
C LYS A 29 2.05 0.21 -23.94
N GLU A 30 1.71 1.41 -24.42
CA GLU A 30 2.53 2.09 -25.42
C GLU A 30 3.71 2.79 -24.72
N GLU A 31 4.94 2.39 -25.05
CA GLU A 31 6.16 2.85 -24.37
C GLU A 31 6.52 4.31 -24.71
N PHE A 32 6.25 4.74 -25.95
CA PHE A 32 6.57 6.08 -26.46
C PHE A 32 5.31 6.79 -27.02
N PRO A 33 4.33 7.14 -26.16
CA PRO A 33 3.01 7.60 -26.60
C PRO A 33 2.96 9.07 -27.06
N VAL A 34 4.08 9.80 -27.01
CA VAL A 34 4.11 11.25 -27.24
C VAL A 34 4.96 11.57 -28.46
N ASN A 35 4.41 12.25 -29.46
CA ASN A 35 5.19 12.76 -30.58
C ASN A 35 5.84 14.10 -30.21
N LEU A 36 7.15 14.23 -30.45
CA LEU A 36 7.90 15.46 -30.20
C LEU A 36 7.31 16.65 -30.97
N GLU A 37 6.80 16.45 -32.19
CA GLU A 37 6.15 17.51 -33.00
C GLU A 37 5.04 18.22 -32.27
N ASP A 38 4.30 17.49 -31.44
CA ASP A 38 3.14 18.01 -30.75
C ASP A 38 3.53 18.89 -29.55
N VAL A 39 4.72 18.71 -28.98
CA VAL A 39 5.07 19.27 -27.66
C VAL A 39 6.29 20.18 -27.66
N TRP A 40 7.20 20.07 -28.64
CA TRP A 40 8.40 20.90 -28.68
C TRP A 40 8.12 22.42 -28.68
N PRO A 41 7.06 22.96 -29.34
CA PRO A 41 6.83 24.41 -29.39
C PRO A 41 6.42 25.04 -28.07
N LEU A 42 6.12 24.22 -27.05
CA LEU A 42 5.88 24.70 -25.68
C LEU A 42 7.15 25.33 -25.08
N VAL A 43 8.33 24.81 -25.42
CA VAL A 43 9.60 25.23 -24.84
C VAL A 43 10.49 25.89 -25.89
N TYR A 44 10.70 25.22 -27.02
CA TYR A 44 11.69 25.60 -28.02
C TYR A 44 11.06 26.40 -29.16
N THR A 45 11.84 27.29 -29.77
CA THR A 45 11.43 28.09 -30.94
C THR A 45 11.63 27.35 -32.26
N LYS A 46 12.55 26.38 -32.30
CA LYS A 46 12.85 25.57 -33.48
C LYS A 46 12.89 24.09 -33.10
N LYS A 47 12.43 23.24 -34.02
CA LYS A 47 12.52 21.77 -33.89
C LYS A 47 13.97 21.29 -33.78
N SER A 48 14.91 21.89 -34.52
CA SER A 48 16.34 21.52 -34.48
C SER A 48 16.90 21.52 -33.07
N ASP A 49 16.62 22.60 -32.33
CA ASP A 49 17.16 22.85 -31.00
C ASP A 49 16.55 21.88 -29.99
N ALA A 50 15.27 21.53 -30.17
CA ALA A 50 14.60 20.50 -29.38
C ALA A 50 15.21 19.12 -29.63
N VAL A 51 15.46 18.74 -30.89
CA VAL A 51 16.06 17.44 -31.23
C VAL A 51 17.49 17.34 -30.73
N GLU A 52 18.27 18.42 -30.82
CA GLU A 52 19.63 18.47 -30.30
C GLU A 52 19.65 18.30 -28.78
N ALA A 53 18.80 19.04 -28.05
CA ALA A 53 18.67 18.91 -26.61
C ALA A 53 18.19 17.51 -26.19
N LEU A 54 17.24 16.92 -26.93
CA LEU A 54 16.76 15.55 -26.68
C LEU A 54 17.90 14.54 -26.80
N ARG A 55 18.70 14.61 -27.86
CA ARG A 55 19.83 13.69 -28.09
C ARG A 55 21.00 13.90 -27.13
N ARG A 56 21.15 15.10 -26.58
CA ARG A 56 22.21 15.43 -25.62
C ARG A 56 21.89 14.93 -24.22
N ASP A 57 20.64 15.11 -23.80
CA ASP A 57 20.25 14.95 -22.39
C ASP A 57 19.52 13.61 -22.11
N PHE A 58 19.09 12.87 -23.15
CA PHE A 58 18.28 11.64 -23.03
C PHE A 58 18.80 10.50 -23.92
N ILE A 59 18.37 9.26 -23.61
CA ILE A 59 18.88 8.04 -24.23
C ILE A 59 17.90 7.49 -25.28
N GLU A 60 18.39 7.24 -26.50
CA GLU A 60 17.59 6.62 -27.56
C GLU A 60 17.29 5.14 -27.24
N LYS A 61 16.05 4.70 -27.48
CA LYS A 61 15.42 3.41 -27.10
C LYS A 61 15.04 3.26 -25.62
N GLU A 62 15.36 4.23 -24.78
CA GLU A 62 14.92 4.26 -23.38
C GLU A 62 13.97 5.44 -23.13
N ASP A 63 14.41 6.65 -23.49
CA ASP A 63 13.63 7.87 -23.32
C ASP A 63 12.87 8.29 -24.58
N PHE A 64 13.43 7.98 -25.75
CA PHE A 64 12.82 8.31 -27.04
C PHE A 64 13.20 7.32 -28.15
N VAL A 65 12.39 7.26 -29.21
CA VAL A 65 12.68 6.50 -30.44
C VAL A 65 12.59 7.41 -31.66
N SER A 66 13.51 7.20 -32.61
CA SER A 66 13.49 7.89 -33.90
C SER A 66 12.92 6.98 -34.99
N LEU A 67 11.90 7.46 -35.70
CA LEU A 67 11.24 6.75 -36.80
C LEU A 67 11.42 7.53 -38.10
N ARG A 68 12.03 6.90 -39.10
CA ARG A 68 12.17 7.47 -40.43
C ARG A 68 10.84 7.37 -41.17
N GLN A 69 10.29 8.50 -41.61
CA GLN A 69 9.07 8.52 -42.43
C GLN A 69 9.32 8.16 -43.90
N ASN A 70 10.51 8.46 -44.42
CA ASN A 70 10.83 8.25 -45.83
C ASN A 70 11.94 7.20 -45.99
N PRO A 71 11.80 6.28 -46.95
CA PRO A 71 12.86 5.35 -47.30
C PRO A 71 14.07 6.08 -47.89
N GLN A 72 15.21 5.40 -47.87
CA GLN A 72 16.40 5.86 -48.58
C GLN A 72 16.07 5.89 -50.09
N PRO A 73 16.32 7.01 -50.81
CA PRO A 73 16.15 7.03 -52.26
C PRO A 73 17.15 6.06 -52.91
N ASP A 74 16.68 5.17 -53.78
CA ASP A 74 17.55 4.21 -54.50
C ASP A 74 18.66 4.89 -55.31
N SER A 75 18.45 6.15 -55.68
CA SER A 75 19.39 6.96 -56.47
C SER A 75 20.47 7.68 -55.65
N GLN A 76 20.48 7.58 -54.31
CA GLN A 76 21.41 8.32 -53.45
C GLN A 76 21.94 7.49 -52.25
N TRP A 77 23.27 7.45 -52.10
CA TRP A 77 23.96 6.79 -50.97
C TRP A 77 23.59 7.37 -49.60
N ILE A 78 23.18 8.64 -49.55
CA ILE A 78 22.72 9.33 -48.33
C ILE A 78 21.48 10.13 -48.70
N ASN A 79 20.39 10.00 -47.92
CA ASN A 79 19.26 10.92 -48.02
C ASN A 79 19.67 12.26 -47.38
N PRO A 80 19.78 13.36 -48.13
CA PRO A 80 20.25 14.64 -47.61
C PRO A 80 19.24 15.32 -46.67
N ASN A 81 17.97 14.90 -46.66
CA ASN A 81 16.95 15.46 -45.78
C ASN A 81 15.98 14.37 -45.29
N PRO A 82 16.43 13.44 -44.42
CA PRO A 82 15.58 12.38 -43.91
C PRO A 82 14.53 12.99 -42.99
N LYS A 83 13.24 12.75 -43.30
CA LYS A 83 12.15 13.14 -42.43
C LYS A 83 12.05 12.13 -41.29
N ILE A 84 12.39 12.57 -40.08
CA ILE A 84 12.43 11.74 -38.87
C ILE A 84 11.44 12.28 -37.85
N ASP A 85 10.58 11.39 -37.37
CA ASP A 85 9.70 11.63 -36.24
C ASP A 85 10.35 11.10 -34.97
N TYR A 86 10.15 11.80 -33.86
CA TYR A 86 10.67 11.42 -32.56
C TYR A 86 9.51 11.19 -31.63
N PHE A 87 9.43 9.99 -31.07
CA PHE A 87 8.45 9.66 -30.04
C PHE A 87 9.16 9.54 -28.70
N ILE A 88 8.61 10.18 -27.67
CA ILE A 88 9.20 10.25 -26.33
C ILE A 88 8.32 9.52 -25.32
N SER A 89 8.95 9.00 -24.27
CA SER A 89 8.26 8.37 -23.14
C SER A 89 7.57 9.41 -22.25
N VAL A 90 6.64 8.97 -21.39
CA VAL A 90 5.96 9.87 -20.44
C VAL A 90 6.93 10.48 -19.43
N SER A 91 7.94 9.70 -19.00
CA SER A 91 9.01 10.17 -18.11
C SER A 91 9.85 11.25 -18.80
N CYS A 92 10.24 11.02 -20.06
CA CYS A 92 10.98 11.99 -20.85
C CYS A 92 10.19 13.28 -21.04
N LEU A 93 8.89 13.20 -21.37
CA LEU A 93 8.00 14.36 -21.48
C LEU A 93 8.00 15.23 -20.19
N GLU A 94 7.97 14.60 -19.01
CA GLU A 94 7.94 15.30 -17.73
C GLU A 94 9.15 16.23 -17.54
N TYR A 95 10.35 15.71 -17.75
CA TYR A 95 11.60 16.46 -17.55
C TYR A 95 11.93 17.36 -18.73
N PHE A 96 11.67 16.89 -19.94
CA PHE A 96 12.09 17.57 -21.15
C PHE A 96 11.26 18.81 -21.46
N ILE A 97 9.93 18.73 -21.26
CA ILE A 97 8.97 19.79 -21.61
C ILE A 97 8.26 20.32 -20.36
N VAL A 98 7.60 19.43 -19.62
CA VAL A 98 6.59 19.82 -18.64
C VAL A 98 7.20 20.63 -17.50
N LYS A 99 8.30 20.18 -16.89
CA LYS A 99 8.97 20.89 -15.79
C LYS A 99 9.56 22.25 -16.18
N LYS A 100 9.76 22.50 -17.48
CA LYS A 100 10.29 23.78 -17.98
C LYS A 100 9.20 24.86 -18.13
N VAL A 101 7.92 24.47 -18.14
CA VAL A 101 6.78 25.38 -18.33
C VAL A 101 5.78 25.23 -17.19
N ARG A 102 5.82 26.16 -16.22
CA ARG A 102 5.02 26.08 -14.99
C ARG A 102 3.52 25.85 -15.22
N PRO A 103 2.83 26.58 -16.13
CA PRO A 103 1.41 26.33 -16.39
C PRO A 103 1.11 24.92 -16.91
N VAL A 104 1.98 24.41 -17.80
CA VAL A 104 1.85 23.05 -18.35
C VAL A 104 2.10 22.01 -17.27
N PHE A 105 3.06 22.25 -16.37
CA PHE A 105 3.32 21.38 -15.22
C PHE A 105 2.12 21.26 -14.29
N GLU A 106 1.42 22.35 -13.99
CA GLU A 106 0.21 22.29 -13.16
C GLU A 106 -0.89 21.44 -13.82
N VAL A 107 -1.06 21.53 -15.15
CA VAL A 107 -2.02 20.69 -15.89
C VAL A 107 -1.58 19.23 -15.91
N TYR A 108 -0.29 18.97 -16.16
CA TYR A 108 0.28 17.63 -16.12
C TYR A 108 0.05 16.97 -14.75
N ARG A 109 0.38 17.68 -13.66
CA ARG A 109 0.12 17.21 -12.29
C ARG A 109 -1.37 16.91 -12.09
N LYS A 110 -2.27 17.79 -12.55
CA LYS A 110 -3.72 17.57 -12.48
C LYS A 110 -4.21 16.34 -13.26
N VAL A 111 -3.52 15.90 -14.31
CA VAL A 111 -3.95 14.76 -15.14
C VAL A 111 -3.28 13.46 -14.69
N PHE A 112 -1.97 13.48 -14.50
CA PHE A 112 -1.17 12.30 -14.17
C PHE A 112 -1.13 12.03 -12.66
N HIS A 113 -1.02 13.07 -11.83
CA HIS A 113 -0.91 12.90 -10.37
C HIS A 113 -2.28 13.03 -9.67
N LYS A 114 -3.18 13.90 -10.14
CA LYS A 114 -4.55 13.96 -9.57
C LYS A 114 -5.39 12.73 -9.91
N ALA A 115 -5.02 11.92 -10.91
CA ALA A 115 -5.61 10.59 -11.08
C ALA A 115 -5.22 9.65 -9.92
N ALA A 116 -4.00 9.78 -9.38
CA ALA A 116 -3.58 9.10 -8.16
C ALA A 116 -4.22 9.74 -6.89
N GLU A 117 -4.36 11.07 -6.84
CA GLU A 117 -5.02 11.77 -5.70
C GLU A 117 -6.56 11.62 -5.71
N ASN A 118 -7.24 11.54 -6.85
CA ASN A 118 -8.70 11.32 -6.93
C ASN A 118 -9.08 9.85 -6.65
N ILE A 119 -8.17 8.90 -6.89
CA ILE A 119 -8.28 7.55 -6.30
C ILE A 119 -8.11 7.62 -4.77
N SER A 120 -7.60 8.73 -4.20
CA SER A 120 -7.45 8.90 -2.76
C SER A 120 -8.52 9.78 -2.09
N LEU A 121 -9.24 10.64 -2.83
CA LEU A 121 -10.02 11.73 -2.22
C LEU A 121 -11.53 11.75 -2.48
N ASN A 122 -12.07 10.92 -3.38
CA ASN A 122 -13.53 10.79 -3.56
C ASN A 122 -13.98 9.36 -3.23
N PRO A 123 -14.38 9.10 -1.99
CA PRO A 123 -14.87 7.80 -1.57
C PRO A 123 -16.31 7.68 -2.06
N THR A 124 -16.53 6.89 -3.11
CA THR A 124 -17.89 6.47 -3.45
C THR A 124 -18.48 5.70 -2.26
N PRO A 125 -19.80 5.80 -1.99
CA PRO A 125 -20.44 5.04 -0.90
C PRO A 125 -20.12 3.54 -0.97
N THR A 126 -19.98 3.01 -2.19
CA THR A 126 -19.54 1.63 -2.47
C THR A 126 -18.15 1.35 -1.88
N ARG A 127 -17.18 2.24 -2.04
CA ARG A 127 -15.81 2.03 -1.56
C ARG A 127 -15.70 2.08 -0.05
N ILE A 128 -16.44 2.99 0.61
CA ILE A 128 -16.52 3.04 2.08
C ILE A 128 -17.07 1.70 2.58
N LYS A 129 -18.18 1.24 1.98
CA LYS A 129 -18.77 -0.06 2.32
C LYS A 129 -17.78 -1.21 2.13
N THR A 130 -17.09 -1.28 0.98
CA THR A 130 -16.07 -2.31 0.73
C THR A 130 -14.91 -2.25 1.72
N SER A 131 -14.43 -1.05 2.07
CA SER A 131 -13.35 -0.89 3.06
C SER A 131 -13.76 -1.33 4.46
N LEU A 132 -15.00 -1.03 4.87
CA LEU A 132 -15.54 -1.48 6.16
C LEU A 132 -15.77 -3.00 6.17
N GLU A 133 -16.28 -3.57 5.08
CA GLU A 133 -16.41 -5.03 4.91
C GLU A 133 -15.05 -5.72 4.98
N TRP A 134 -14.02 -5.14 4.37
CA TRP A 134 -12.65 -5.65 4.46
C TRP A 134 -12.12 -5.62 5.90
N VAL A 135 -12.27 -4.50 6.63
CA VAL A 135 -11.85 -4.41 8.05
C VAL A 135 -12.60 -5.43 8.91
N LYS A 136 -13.91 -5.63 8.69
CA LYS A 136 -14.70 -6.66 9.37
C LYS A 136 -14.17 -8.06 9.09
N GLY A 137 -13.95 -8.39 7.82
CA GLY A 137 -13.41 -9.69 7.42
C GLY A 137 -12.02 -9.97 8.02
N VAL A 138 -11.12 -8.98 8.03
CA VAL A 138 -9.79 -9.13 8.64
C VAL A 138 -9.89 -9.35 10.14
N ARG A 139 -10.77 -8.61 10.84
CA ARG A 139 -11.00 -8.81 12.28
C ARG A 139 -11.46 -10.23 12.58
N GLU A 140 -12.38 -10.77 11.79
CA GLU A 140 -12.90 -12.13 11.97
C GLU A 140 -11.86 -13.21 11.64
N ILE A 141 -11.19 -13.09 10.48
CA ILE A 141 -10.20 -14.07 10.00
C ILE A 141 -8.97 -14.15 10.92
N LEU A 142 -8.49 -13.00 11.40
CA LEU A 142 -7.29 -12.91 12.24
C LEU A 142 -7.60 -12.82 13.73
N ASN A 143 -8.89 -12.79 14.12
CA ASN A 143 -9.34 -12.58 15.49
C ASN A 143 -8.66 -11.37 16.17
N LEU A 144 -8.68 -10.21 15.49
CA LEU A 144 -7.99 -9.00 15.95
C LEU A 144 -8.60 -8.45 17.23
N ASN A 145 -7.73 -7.96 18.13
CA ASN A 145 -8.17 -7.19 19.29
C ASN A 145 -8.73 -5.82 18.90
N ASP A 146 -9.45 -5.20 19.83
CA ASP A 146 -10.17 -3.97 19.56
C ASP A 146 -9.23 -2.80 19.24
N SER A 147 -8.04 -2.74 19.84
CA SER A 147 -7.05 -1.69 19.55
C SER A 147 -6.50 -1.78 18.13
N SER A 148 -6.18 -2.99 17.65
CA SER A 148 -5.73 -3.21 16.27
C SER A 148 -6.85 -2.94 15.28
N THR A 149 -8.08 -3.33 15.62
CA THR A 149 -9.28 -3.03 14.84
C THR A 149 -9.51 -1.52 14.73
N LEU A 150 -9.39 -0.79 15.84
CA LEU A 150 -9.51 0.66 15.86
C LEU A 150 -8.46 1.34 14.98
N PHE A 151 -7.20 0.86 15.03
CA PHE A 151 -6.15 1.37 14.16
C PHE A 151 -6.51 1.22 12.68
N MET A 152 -7.00 0.05 12.28
CA MET A 152 -7.47 -0.17 10.89
C MET A 152 -8.67 0.71 10.54
N LEU A 153 -9.60 0.92 11.46
CA LEU A 153 -10.73 1.82 11.27
C LEU A 153 -10.28 3.28 11.11
N LYS A 154 -9.26 3.74 11.83
CA LYS A 154 -8.65 5.07 11.66
C LYS A 154 -8.03 5.23 10.26
N GLN A 155 -7.29 4.23 9.78
CA GLN A 155 -6.75 4.26 8.41
C GLN A 155 -7.82 4.40 7.32
N VAL A 156 -9.03 3.91 7.58
CA VAL A 156 -10.18 4.08 6.68
C VAL A 156 -10.89 5.41 6.93
N GLY A 157 -11.07 5.83 8.18
CA GLY A 157 -11.88 6.99 8.58
C GLY A 157 -11.18 8.35 8.45
N ASP A 158 -9.89 8.43 8.77
CA ASP A 158 -9.13 9.69 8.79
C ASP A 158 -9.06 10.34 7.39
N PRO A 159 -8.80 9.59 6.29
CA PRO A 159 -8.85 10.17 4.94
C PRO A 159 -10.25 10.69 4.54
N LEU A 160 -11.30 10.23 5.22
CA LEU A 160 -12.70 10.59 4.98
C LEU A 160 -13.17 11.76 5.86
N GLY A 161 -12.34 12.21 6.81
CA GLY A 161 -12.74 13.18 7.82
C GLY A 161 -13.83 12.65 8.77
N LEU A 162 -13.96 11.33 8.91
CA LEU A 162 -14.93 10.73 9.83
C LEU A 162 -14.40 10.79 11.26
N PRO A 163 -15.26 11.09 12.25
CA PRO A 163 -14.85 11.05 13.64
C PRO A 163 -14.50 9.62 14.04
N THR A 164 -13.28 9.40 14.52
CA THR A 164 -12.81 8.11 15.03
C THR A 164 -12.47 8.25 16.52
N PRO A 165 -12.84 7.29 17.38
CA PRO A 165 -12.43 7.31 18.78
C PRO A 165 -10.92 7.24 18.91
N ASP A 166 -10.35 7.95 19.89
CA ASP A 166 -8.90 7.91 20.09
C ASP A 166 -8.40 6.65 20.78
N TYR A 167 -9.24 6.06 21.61
CA TYR A 167 -8.95 4.90 22.42
C TYR A 167 -10.08 3.89 22.35
N THR A 168 -9.74 2.61 22.50
CA THR A 168 -10.70 1.56 22.82
C THR A 168 -10.85 1.46 24.33
N HIS A 169 -11.99 0.97 24.81
CA HIS A 169 -12.06 0.51 26.20
C HIS A 169 -10.99 -0.57 26.40
N SER A 170 -10.04 -0.33 27.30
CA SER A 170 -9.04 -1.34 27.65
C SER A 170 -9.78 -2.51 28.31
N LYS A 171 -9.62 -3.73 27.79
CA LYS A 171 -10.07 -4.97 28.45
C LYS A 171 -9.20 -5.30 29.68
N GLY A 172 -8.88 -4.29 30.50
CA GLY A 172 -7.91 -4.41 31.58
C GLY A 172 -6.46 -4.58 31.11
N GLN A 173 -5.61 -4.97 32.05
CA GLN A 173 -4.19 -5.26 31.84
C GLN A 173 -4.01 -6.72 31.38
N LEU A 174 -3.28 -6.96 30.28
CA LEU A 174 -2.87 -8.30 29.88
C LEU A 174 -1.59 -8.71 30.63
N LEU A 175 -1.66 -9.79 31.40
CA LEU A 175 -0.56 -10.27 32.23
C LEU A 175 -0.29 -11.76 32.04
N ALA A 176 0.94 -12.17 32.37
CA ALA A 176 1.34 -13.56 32.36
C ALA A 176 0.67 -14.33 33.52
N PRO A 177 0.38 -15.64 33.35
CA PRO A 177 -0.27 -16.44 34.39
C PRO A 177 0.54 -16.49 35.68
N THR A 178 1.88 -16.46 35.62
CA THR A 178 2.74 -16.40 36.82
C THR A 178 2.43 -15.18 37.69
N VAL A 179 2.28 -14.01 37.06
CA VAL A 179 1.99 -12.75 37.75
C VAL A 179 0.58 -12.79 38.33
N LEU A 180 -0.39 -13.24 37.55
CA LEU A 180 -1.79 -13.26 37.96
C LEU A 180 -2.06 -14.25 39.09
N LEU A 181 -1.48 -15.45 39.04
CA LEU A 181 -1.57 -16.44 40.12
C LEU A 181 -0.99 -15.87 41.43
N GLN A 182 0.15 -15.18 41.37
CA GLN A 182 0.76 -14.53 42.53
C GLN A 182 -0.13 -13.40 43.08
N GLN A 183 -0.67 -12.54 42.20
CA GLN A 183 -1.56 -11.44 42.59
C GLN A 183 -2.83 -11.92 43.30
N HIS A 184 -3.34 -13.08 42.93
CA HIS A 184 -4.57 -13.68 43.48
C HIS A 184 -4.30 -14.68 44.62
N GLY A 185 -3.05 -14.72 45.13
CA GLY A 185 -2.68 -15.60 46.25
C GLY A 185 -2.84 -17.10 45.96
N VAL A 186 -2.86 -17.50 44.69
CA VAL A 186 -3.10 -18.88 44.29
C VAL A 186 -1.85 -19.72 44.54
N GLN A 187 -1.97 -20.75 45.37
CA GLN A 187 -0.86 -21.63 45.76
C GLN A 187 -0.57 -22.75 44.75
N ILE A 188 -0.98 -22.59 43.49
CA ILE A 188 -0.68 -23.56 42.43
C ILE A 188 0.46 -23.05 41.56
N SER A 189 1.25 -23.98 41.04
CA SER A 189 2.26 -23.63 40.06
C SER A 189 1.62 -23.25 38.72
N THR A 190 2.31 -22.40 37.93
CA THR A 190 1.88 -22.13 36.54
C THR A 190 1.81 -23.39 35.68
N ARG A 191 2.59 -24.42 36.02
CA ARG A 191 2.50 -25.73 35.36
C ARG A 191 1.14 -26.39 35.63
N GLU A 192 0.70 -26.41 36.87
CA GLU A 192 -0.57 -26.98 37.29
C GLU A 192 -1.76 -26.18 36.73
N PHE A 193 -1.69 -24.85 36.78
CA PHE A 193 -2.67 -23.98 36.11
C PHE A 193 -2.80 -24.33 34.62
N ASN A 194 -1.68 -24.47 33.90
CA ASN A 194 -1.70 -24.83 32.49
C ASN A 194 -2.27 -26.24 32.25
N GLN A 195 -2.03 -27.20 33.15
CA GLN A 195 -2.63 -28.54 33.05
C GLN A 195 -4.16 -28.47 33.18
N LYS A 196 -4.68 -27.69 34.13
CA LYS A 196 -6.12 -27.44 34.26
C LYS A 196 -6.69 -26.76 33.01
N MET A 197 -6.00 -25.75 32.47
CA MET A 197 -6.40 -25.07 31.23
C MET A 197 -6.44 -26.00 30.01
N ILE A 198 -5.48 -26.92 29.90
CA ILE A 198 -5.47 -27.95 28.85
C ILE A 198 -6.63 -28.93 29.06
N GLY A 199 -6.85 -29.41 30.28
CA GLY A 199 -7.96 -30.31 30.62
C GLY A 199 -9.33 -29.70 30.34
N ALA A 200 -9.49 -28.40 30.58
CA ALA A 200 -10.70 -27.65 30.26
C ALA A 200 -10.85 -27.29 28.76
N GLY A 201 -9.82 -27.53 27.93
CA GLY A 201 -9.80 -27.22 26.51
C GLY A 201 -9.56 -25.74 26.17
N PHE A 202 -9.11 -24.93 27.12
CA PHE A 202 -8.82 -23.51 26.94
C PHE A 202 -7.43 -23.24 26.33
N ILE A 203 -6.50 -24.18 26.49
CA ILE A 203 -5.16 -24.12 25.89
C ILE A 203 -4.92 -25.39 25.08
N LYS A 204 -4.25 -25.22 23.93
CA LYS A 204 -3.64 -26.32 23.17
C LYS A 204 -2.12 -26.19 23.18
N GLU A 205 -1.45 -27.34 23.09
CA GLU A 205 -0.01 -27.41 22.89
C GLU A 205 0.30 -27.52 21.40
N LEU A 206 1.15 -26.62 20.92
CA LEU A 206 1.60 -26.54 19.53
C LEU A 206 3.09 -26.87 19.46
N GLN A 207 3.54 -27.33 18.30
CA GLN A 207 4.92 -27.74 18.08
C GLN A 207 5.59 -26.91 17.00
N ARG A 208 6.91 -26.70 17.13
CA ARG A 208 7.75 -26.13 16.08
C ARG A 208 9.14 -26.76 16.06
N PRO A 209 9.86 -26.71 14.93
CA PRO A 209 11.28 -27.01 14.92
C PRO A 209 12.09 -25.91 15.61
N SER A 210 13.10 -26.33 16.38
CA SER A 210 14.18 -25.51 16.89
C SER A 210 15.22 -25.24 15.78
N SER A 211 16.09 -24.24 15.97
CA SER A 211 17.22 -23.98 15.08
C SER A 211 18.12 -25.20 14.88
N ASN A 212 18.14 -26.12 15.88
CA ASN A 212 18.92 -27.36 15.85
C ASN A 212 18.06 -28.59 15.43
N GLY A 213 16.92 -28.38 14.78
CA GLY A 213 16.04 -29.46 14.28
C GLY A 213 15.19 -30.18 15.33
N LYS A 214 15.47 -30.04 16.62
CA LYS A 214 14.63 -30.62 17.70
C LYS A 214 13.25 -29.97 17.78
N ILE A 215 12.21 -30.75 18.06
CA ILE A 215 10.86 -30.23 18.27
C ILE A 215 10.79 -29.50 19.62
N LYS A 216 10.18 -28.30 19.63
CA LYS A 216 9.83 -27.53 20.82
C LYS A 216 8.31 -27.38 20.89
N TYR A 217 7.79 -27.39 22.10
CA TYR A 217 6.37 -27.23 22.40
C TYR A 217 6.10 -25.87 23.02
N PHE A 218 5.00 -25.24 22.60
CA PHE A 218 4.54 -23.96 23.13
C PHE A 218 3.01 -23.98 23.29
N LYS A 219 2.47 -23.07 24.11
CA LYS A 219 1.06 -23.04 24.45
C LYS A 219 0.34 -21.95 23.68
N SER A 220 -0.93 -22.19 23.35
CA SER A 220 -1.79 -21.22 22.66
C SER A 220 -3.21 -21.35 23.17
N LEU A 221 -3.86 -20.22 23.47
CA LEU A 221 -5.28 -20.15 23.78
C LEU A 221 -6.11 -20.65 22.60
N THR A 222 -7.16 -21.39 22.92
CA THR A 222 -8.18 -21.83 21.96
C THR A 222 -9.29 -20.79 21.88
N GLU A 223 -10.20 -20.95 20.92
CA GLU A 223 -11.41 -20.12 20.81
C GLU A 223 -12.29 -20.20 22.06
N LYS A 224 -12.26 -21.33 22.79
CA LYS A 224 -13.00 -21.49 24.04
C LYS A 224 -12.53 -20.53 25.13
N ALA A 225 -11.28 -20.10 25.06
CA ALA A 225 -10.70 -19.11 25.97
C ALA A 225 -10.90 -17.66 25.48
N ALA A 226 -11.64 -17.45 24.39
CA ALA A 226 -11.96 -16.12 23.89
C ALA A 226 -12.65 -15.32 24.99
N GLY A 227 -12.06 -14.18 25.36
CA GLY A 227 -12.56 -13.30 26.43
C GLY A 227 -11.81 -13.42 27.75
N PHE A 228 -10.99 -14.45 27.97
CA PHE A 228 -10.12 -14.55 29.15
C PHE A 228 -8.69 -14.07 28.89
N GLY A 229 -8.27 -14.00 27.63
CA GLY A 229 -6.91 -13.61 27.29
C GLY A 229 -6.65 -13.54 25.78
N GLU A 230 -5.39 -13.24 25.46
CA GLU A 230 -4.88 -13.12 24.09
C GLU A 230 -3.61 -13.94 23.89
N ASN A 231 -3.44 -14.46 22.68
CA ASN A 231 -2.18 -15.06 22.24
C ASN A 231 -1.26 -13.96 21.72
N GLN A 232 -0.25 -13.58 22.52
CA GLN A 232 0.76 -12.63 22.07
C GLN A 232 1.90 -13.37 21.38
N ILE A 233 2.52 -12.74 20.39
CA ILE A 233 3.75 -13.27 19.78
C ILE A 233 4.84 -13.29 20.86
N ASN A 234 5.54 -14.42 21.01
CA ASN A 234 6.64 -14.50 21.95
C ASN A 234 7.80 -13.58 21.49
N PRO A 235 8.21 -12.58 22.28
CA PRO A 235 9.29 -11.66 21.90
C PRO A 235 10.62 -12.36 21.61
N SER A 236 10.87 -13.49 22.28
CA SER A 236 12.07 -14.29 22.08
C SER A 236 12.00 -15.18 20.84
N ASN A 237 10.80 -15.47 20.34
CA ASN A 237 10.61 -16.28 19.16
C ASN A 237 9.31 -15.94 18.42
N PRO A 238 9.38 -15.19 17.31
CA PRO A 238 8.19 -14.79 16.56
C PRO A 238 7.33 -15.95 16.01
N LYS A 239 7.87 -17.18 16.00
CA LYS A 239 7.14 -18.40 15.57
C LYS A 239 6.39 -19.08 16.71
N GLU A 240 6.41 -18.52 17.91
CA GLU A 240 5.69 -19.02 19.08
C GLU A 240 4.67 -17.99 19.56
N THR A 241 3.60 -18.48 20.17
CA THR A 241 2.67 -17.64 20.94
C THR A 241 2.91 -17.85 22.43
N GLN A 242 2.58 -16.83 23.21
CA GLN A 242 2.46 -16.89 24.67
C GLN A 242 1.04 -16.45 25.07
N PRO A 243 0.30 -17.30 25.81
CA PRO A 243 -0.97 -16.91 26.41
C PRO A 243 -0.77 -15.83 27.47
N LEU A 244 -1.43 -14.69 27.30
CA LEU A 244 -1.61 -13.67 28.35
C LEU A 244 -3.09 -13.56 28.68
N TYR A 245 -3.42 -13.17 29.90
CA TYR A 245 -4.81 -13.12 30.40
C TYR A 245 -5.18 -11.73 30.86
N TYR A 246 -6.45 -11.38 30.69
CA TYR A 246 -6.99 -10.12 31.19
C TYR A 246 -7.11 -10.17 32.71
N ALA A 247 -6.46 -9.23 33.40
CA ALA A 247 -6.41 -9.21 34.86
C ALA A 247 -7.80 -9.15 35.51
N ASP A 248 -8.73 -8.40 34.91
CA ASP A 248 -10.11 -8.24 35.38
C ASP A 248 -11.01 -9.46 35.14
N LYS A 249 -10.54 -10.44 34.35
CA LYS A 249 -11.25 -11.69 34.05
C LYS A 249 -10.60 -12.93 34.65
N PHE A 250 -9.48 -12.75 35.34
CA PHE A 250 -8.69 -13.88 35.83
C PHE A 250 -9.39 -14.63 36.96
N GLU A 251 -10.06 -13.93 37.88
CA GLU A 251 -10.88 -14.59 38.92
C GLU A 251 -11.98 -15.49 38.33
N ASP A 252 -12.67 -15.02 37.30
CA ASP A 252 -13.72 -15.79 36.63
C ASP A 252 -13.15 -17.03 35.94
N LEU A 253 -11.95 -16.91 35.36
CA LEU A 253 -11.21 -18.04 34.81
C LEU A 253 -10.83 -19.04 35.92
N LEU A 254 -10.36 -18.59 37.07
CA LEU A 254 -10.04 -19.47 38.20
C LEU A 254 -11.27 -20.21 38.71
N LYS A 255 -12.43 -19.53 38.82
CA LYS A 255 -13.71 -20.15 39.18
C LYS A 255 -14.10 -21.24 38.17
N GLN A 256 -13.97 -20.97 36.87
CA GLN A 256 -14.26 -21.97 35.81
C GLN A 256 -13.34 -23.19 35.84
N LEU A 257 -12.11 -23.03 36.36
CA LEU A 257 -11.13 -24.11 36.50
C LEU A 257 -11.20 -24.81 37.87
N GLU A 258 -12.15 -24.41 38.71
CA GLU A 258 -12.30 -24.89 40.09
C GLU A 258 -10.98 -24.78 40.86
N ILE A 259 -10.29 -23.64 40.70
CA ILE A 259 -9.07 -23.31 41.43
C ILE A 259 -9.47 -22.45 42.63
N VAL A 260 -9.06 -22.87 43.81
CA VAL A 260 -9.28 -22.11 45.05
C VAL A 260 -8.28 -20.97 45.12
N PHE A 261 -8.78 -19.77 45.41
CA PHE A 261 -8.01 -18.55 45.62
C PHE A 261 -8.56 -17.80 46.84
N SER A 262 -7.73 -16.95 47.45
CA SER A 262 -8.05 -16.23 48.70
C SER A 262 -8.70 -14.87 48.42
#